data_AF-A0A959ZPL5-F1
#
_entry.id   AF-A0A959ZPL5-F1
#
_cell.length_a   1.000
_cell.length_b   1.000
_cell.length_c   1.000
_cell.angle_alpha   90.00
_cell.angle_beta   90.00
_cell.angle_gamma   90.00
#
_symmetry.space_group_name_H-M   'P 1'
#
loop_
_entity.id
_entity.type
_entity.pdbx_description
1 polymer ?
#
loop_
_entity_poly.entity_id
_entity_poly.type
_entity_poly.pdbx_seq_one_letter_code
_entity_poly.pdbx_strand_id
1 'polypeptide(L)'
;MCPTPIGRVHSRVASLIPGALLATLLSIITGNADWIVLIGVFLLLGISLDTAFYPLVIRYQPPWMTFVLAVFEFGLLLVLASVLQLDLMIWAAAIFYWVVWILA
;
A
#
# COMPACT_ATOMS: atom_id res chain seq x y z
N MET A 1 13.21 -7.26 -7.67
CA MET A 1 11.82 -7.63 -8.03
C MET A 1 11.78 -9.04 -8.56
N CYS A 2 10.83 -9.86 -8.12
CA CYS A 2 10.58 -11.16 -8.73
C CYS A 2 10.15 -10.98 -10.20
N PRO A 3 10.66 -11.82 -11.13
CA PRO A 3 10.39 -11.65 -12.56
C PRO A 3 8.98 -12.07 -12.97
N THR A 4 8.30 -12.88 -12.16
CA THR A 4 6.94 -13.37 -12.46
C THR A 4 5.86 -12.56 -11.73
N PRO A 5 4.67 -12.34 -12.34
CA PRO A 5 3.55 -11.67 -11.68
C PRO A 5 3.13 -12.35 -10.36
N ILE A 6 3.13 -13.68 -10.34
CA ILE A 6 2.80 -14.48 -9.15
C ILE A 6 3.79 -14.19 -8.01
N GLY A 7 5.10 -14.19 -8.30
CA GLY A 7 6.12 -13.88 -7.30
C GLY A 7 5.96 -12.48 -6.71
N ARG A 8 5.58 -11.49 -7.53
CA ARG A 8 5.31 -10.12 -7.06
C ARG A 8 4.12 -10.06 -6.10
N VAL A 9 3.03 -10.76 -6.41
CA VAL A 9 1.87 -10.84 -5.52
C VAL A 9 2.24 -11.47 -4.18
N HIS A 10 2.96 -12.60 -4.18
CA HIS A 10 3.39 -13.24 -2.94
C HIS A 10 4.30 -12.34 -2.10
N SER A 11 5.28 -11.68 -2.71
CA SER A 11 6.15 -10.74 -2.01
C SER A 11 5.37 -9.54 -1.45
N ARG A 12 4.45 -8.96 -2.23
CA ARG A 12 3.61 -7.82 -1.79
C ARG A 12 2.73 -8.22 -0.60
N VAL A 13 2.04 -9.35 -0.69
CA VAL A 13 1.19 -9.87 0.40
C VAL A 13 2.04 -10.11 1.65
N ALA A 14 3.19 -10.79 1.52
CA ALA A 14 4.07 -11.07 2.66
C ALA A 14 4.59 -9.80 3.32
N SER A 15 5.02 -8.80 2.53
CA SER A 15 5.54 -7.52 3.03
C SER A 15 4.49 -6.68 3.77
N LEU A 16 3.21 -6.85 3.44
CA LEU A 16 2.11 -6.09 4.06
C LEU A 16 1.52 -6.77 5.31
N ILE A 17 1.98 -7.98 5.69
CA ILE A 17 1.52 -8.64 6.92
C ILE A 17 1.73 -7.77 8.17
N PRO A 18 2.91 -7.15 8.41
CA PRO A 18 3.11 -6.26 9.55
C PRO A 18 2.14 -5.07 9.54
N GLY A 19 1.90 -4.48 8.35
CA GLY A 19 0.94 -3.39 8.19
C GLY A 19 -0.51 -3.81 8.42
N ALA A 20 -0.89 -5.01 8.01
CA ALA A 20 -2.22 -5.57 8.25
C ALA A 20 -2.47 -5.84 9.74
N LEU A 21 -1.47 -6.32 10.46
CA LEU A 21 -1.54 -6.46 11.92
C LEU A 21 -1.70 -5.09 12.60
N LEU A 22 -0.95 -4.07 12.14
CA LEU A 22 -1.05 -2.71 12.65
C LEU A 22 -2.45 -2.11 12.38
N ALA A 23 -2.96 -2.25 11.16
CA ALA A 23 -4.31 -1.81 10.79
C ALA A 23 -5.39 -2.46 11.65
N THR A 24 -5.26 -3.77 11.90
CA THR A 24 -6.19 -4.53 12.75
C THR A 24 -6.16 -4.00 14.18
N LEU A 25 -4.97 -3.75 14.73
CA LEU A 25 -4.80 -3.21 16.06
C LEU A 25 -5.39 -1.79 16.18
N LEU A 26 -5.13 -0.91 15.21
CA LEU A 26 -5.72 0.43 15.17
C LEU A 26 -7.24 0.39 15.03
N SER A 27 -7.76 -0.53 14.22
CA SER A 27 -9.21 -0.73 14.07
C SER A 27 -9.87 -1.14 15.38
N ILE A 28 -9.26 -2.04 16.15
CA ILE A 28 -9.76 -2.46 17.47
C ILE A 28 -9.70 -1.31 18.48
N ILE A 29 -8.59 -0.55 18.52
CA ILE A 29 -8.41 0.54 19.48
C ILE A 29 -9.35 1.71 19.21
N THR A 30 -9.53 2.07 17.93
CA THR A 30 -10.32 3.24 17.54
C THR A 30 -11.80 2.91 17.30
N GLY A 31 -12.14 1.62 17.15
CA GLY A 31 -13.46 1.17 16.75
C GLY A 31 -13.81 1.49 15.29
N ASN A 32 -12.85 1.98 14.49
CA ASN A 32 -13.08 2.34 13.09
C ASN A 32 -12.60 1.22 12.14
N ALA A 33 -13.50 0.69 11.31
CA ALA A 33 -13.20 -0.34 10.31
C ALA A 33 -12.39 0.20 9.12
N ASP A 34 -12.35 1.51 8.92
CA ASP A 34 -11.66 2.16 7.81
C ASP A 34 -10.16 1.90 7.80
N TRP A 35 -9.55 1.61 8.95
CA TRP A 35 -8.15 1.18 9.02
C TRP A 35 -7.91 -0.12 8.24
N ILE A 36 -8.86 -1.07 8.31
CA ILE A 36 -8.81 -2.33 7.58
C ILE A 36 -9.07 -2.10 6.09
N VAL A 37 -10.03 -1.21 5.78
CA VAL A 37 -10.29 -0.82 4.38
C VAL A 37 -9.06 -0.17 3.77
N LEU A 38 -8.38 0.73 4.50
CA LEU A 38 -7.18 1.42 4.05
C LEU A 38 -6.05 0.46 3.68
N ILE A 39 -5.75 -0.53 4.52
CA ILE A 39 -4.72 -1.53 4.20
C ILE A 39 -5.16 -2.45 3.05
N GLY A 40 -6.45 -2.76 2.95
CA GLY A 40 -7.01 -3.52 1.82
C GLY A 40 -6.85 -2.78 0.49
N VAL A 41 -7.16 -1.48 0.47
CA VAL A 41 -6.95 -0.60 -0.68
C VAL A 41 -5.47 -0.52 -1.03
N PHE A 42 -4.59 -0.39 -0.02
CA PHE A 42 -3.14 -0.35 -0.26
C PHE A 42 -2.64 -1.64 -0.93
N LEU A 43 -3.08 -2.81 -0.44
CA LEU A 43 -2.73 -4.09 -1.02
C LEU A 43 -3.22 -4.22 -2.47
N LEU A 44 -4.48 -3.89 -2.73
CA LEU A 44 -5.08 -3.99 -4.06
C LEU A 44 -4.43 -3.03 -5.05
N LEU A 45 -4.15 -1.79 -4.63
CA LEU A 45 -3.44 -0.80 -5.44
C LEU A 45 -2.04 -1.31 -5.81
N GLY A 46 -1.28 -1.79 -4.82
CA GLY A 46 0.07 -2.30 -5.03
C GLY A 46 0.09 -3.50 -5.98
N ILE A 47 -0.79 -4.47 -5.79
CA ILE A 47 -0.92 -5.63 -6.69
C ILE A 47 -1.30 -5.18 -8.11
N SER A 48 -2.23 -4.25 -8.25
CA SER A 48 -2.66 -3.74 -9.56
C SER A 48 -1.50 -3.06 -10.29
N LEU A 49 -0.72 -2.25 -9.59
CA LEU A 49 0.48 -1.62 -10.17
C LEU A 49 1.56 -2.65 -10.52
N ASP A 50 1.81 -3.62 -9.65
CA ASP A 50 2.87 -4.64 -9.84
C ASP A 50 2.61 -5.59 -11.00
N THR A 51 1.34 -5.88 -11.29
CA THR A 51 0.92 -6.88 -12.27
C THR A 51 0.47 -6.26 -13.59
N ALA A 52 -0.21 -5.11 -13.56
CA ALA A 52 -0.75 -4.49 -14.77
C ALA A 52 0.12 -3.35 -15.30
N PHE A 53 0.69 -2.51 -14.43
CA PHE A 53 1.33 -1.25 -14.86
C PHE A 53 2.86 -1.36 -14.96
N TYR A 54 3.52 -1.76 -13.88
CA TYR A 54 4.98 -1.82 -13.81
C TYR A 54 5.62 -2.74 -14.84
N PRO A 55 5.07 -3.92 -15.20
CA PRO A 55 5.66 -4.74 -16.25
C PRO A 55 5.66 -4.08 -17.64
N LEU A 56 4.73 -3.16 -17.89
CA LEU A 56 4.60 -2.46 -19.18
C LEU A 56 5.53 -1.24 -19.25
N VAL A 57 5.69 -0.53 -18.13
CA VAL A 57 6.40 0.75 -18.08
C VAL A 57 7.86 0.61 -17.65
N ILE A 58 8.14 -0.36 -16.77
CA ILE A 58 9.43 -0.47 -16.08
C ILE A 58 10.11 -1.79 -16.46
N ARG A 59 11.12 -1.70 -17.34
CA ARG A 59 11.93 -2.86 -17.73
C ARG A 59 13.04 -3.18 -16.72
N TYR A 60 13.58 -2.16 -16.07
CA TYR A 60 14.58 -2.27 -15.01
C TYR A 60 14.29 -1.25 -13.92
N GLN A 61 14.33 -1.69 -12.66
CA GLN A 61 14.09 -0.84 -11.50
C GLN A 61 15.39 -0.63 -10.73
N PRO A 62 15.98 0.58 -10.78
CA PRO A 62 17.10 0.91 -9.93
C PRO A 62 16.64 1.11 -8.47
N PRO A 63 17.52 0.94 -7.48
CA PRO A 63 17.15 1.00 -6.06
C PRO A 63 16.49 2.31 -5.62
N TRP A 64 16.87 3.45 -6.19
CA TRP A 64 16.29 4.76 -5.84
C TRP A 64 14.85 4.94 -6.34
N MET A 65 14.43 4.18 -7.34
CA MET A 65 13.10 4.31 -7.93
C MET A 65 12.01 3.73 -7.01
N THR A 66 12.36 2.88 -6.03
CA THR A 66 11.41 2.39 -5.03
C THR A 66 10.78 3.54 -4.24
N PHE A 67 11.57 4.53 -3.86
CA PHE A 67 11.07 5.71 -3.14
C PHE A 67 10.15 6.56 -4.01
N VAL A 68 10.50 6.76 -5.29
CA VAL A 68 9.67 7.52 -6.24
C VAL A 68 8.32 6.82 -6.45
N LEU A 69 8.34 5.49 -6.61
CA LEU A 69 7.12 4.70 -6.72
C LEU A 69 6.31 4.72 -5.43
N ALA A 70 6.95 4.76 -4.26
CA ALA A 70 6.26 4.92 -2.98
C ALA A 70 5.52 6.27 -2.90
N VAL A 71 6.17 7.37 -3.27
CA VAL A 71 5.49 8.69 -3.31
C VAL A 71 4.32 8.69 -4.30
N PHE A 72 4.45 8.01 -5.43
CA PHE A 72 3.37 7.87 -6.39
C PHE A 72 2.21 7.01 -5.85
N GLU A 73 2.52 5.85 -5.27
CA GLU A 73 1.55 4.97 -4.60
C GLU A 73 0.82 5.69 -3.46
N PHE A 74 1.54 6.50 -2.68
CA PHE A 74 0.99 7.35 -1.63
C PHE A 74 -0.05 8.34 -2.19
N GLY A 75 0.29 9.06 -3.26
CA GLY A 75 -0.63 10.00 -3.91
C GLY A 75 -1.91 9.31 -4.40
N LEU A 76 -1.78 8.15 -5.04
CA LEU A 76 -2.93 7.36 -5.49
C LEU A 76 -3.78 6.86 -4.31
N LEU A 77 -3.15 6.41 -3.23
CA LEU A 77 -3.86 5.95 -2.04
C LEU A 77 -4.65 7.07 -1.37
N LEU A 78 -4.11 8.30 -1.29
CA LEU A 78 -4.87 9.45 -0.78
C LEU A 78 -6.08 9.78 -1.65
N VAL A 79 -5.92 9.72 -2.98
CA VAL A 79 -7.04 9.91 -3.90
C VAL A 79 -8.09 8.83 -3.67
N LEU A 80 -7.70 7.56 -3.59
CA LEU A 80 -8.64 6.47 -3.32
C LEU A 80 -9.32 6.60 -1.96
N ALA A 81 -8.58 6.95 -0.91
CA ALA A 81 -9.15 7.19 0.42
C ALA A 81 -10.20 8.32 0.40
N SER A 82 -9.96 9.38 -0.38
CA SER A 82 -10.92 10.48 -0.55
C SER A 82 -12.16 10.06 -1.35
N VAL A 83 -11.98 9.24 -2.39
CA VAL A 83 -13.08 8.73 -3.23
C VAL A 83 -13.94 7.74 -2.46
N LEU A 84 -13.33 6.91 -1.61
CA LEU A 84 -14.03 5.96 -0.74
C LEU A 84 -14.63 6.63 0.50
N GLN A 85 -14.41 7.93 0.70
CA GLN A 85 -14.92 8.70 1.86
C GLN A 85 -14.57 8.04 3.20
N LEU A 86 -13.32 7.59 3.37
CA LEU A 86 -12.88 7.01 4.64
C LEU A 86 -12.90 8.09 5.74
N ASP A 87 -13.50 7.77 6.88
CA ASP A 87 -13.60 8.64 8.07
C ASP A 87 -12.28 8.63 8.87
N LEU A 88 -11.17 8.84 8.16
CA LEU A 88 -9.83 8.92 8.71
C LEU A 88 -9.26 10.31 8.47
N MET A 89 -8.61 10.88 9.49
CA MET A 89 -7.82 12.08 9.30
C MET A 89 -6.71 11.81 8.27
N ILE A 90 -6.57 12.69 7.27
CA ILE A 90 -5.58 12.57 6.18
C ILE A 90 -4.16 12.36 6.75
N TRP A 91 -3.80 13.08 7.81
CA TRP A 91 -2.50 12.94 8.47
C TRP A 91 -2.30 11.54 9.07
N ALA A 92 -3.35 10.94 9.63
CA ALA A 92 -3.29 9.62 10.23
C ALA A 92 -3.12 8.54 9.16
N ALA A 93 -3.84 8.65 8.04
CA ALA A 93 -3.67 7.78 6.87
C ALA A 93 -2.26 7.93 6.25
N ALA A 94 -1.73 9.15 6.22
CA ALA A 94 -0.39 9.42 5.70
C ALA A 94 0.72 8.81 6.57
N ILE A 95 0.65 9.01 7.89
CA ILE A 95 1.60 8.40 8.82
C ILE A 95 1.53 6.88 8.73
N PHE A 96 0.32 6.33 8.71
CA PHE A 96 0.10 4.89 8.57
C PHE A 96 0.76 4.34 7.30
N TYR A 97 0.55 4.98 6.15
CA TYR A 97 1.16 4.57 4.89
C TYR A 97 2.69 4.47 5.00
N TRP A 98 3.35 5.53 5.50
CA TRP A 98 4.81 5.58 5.58
C TRP A 98 5.36 4.58 6.60
N VAL A 99 4.67 4.37 7.72
CA VAL A 99 5.05 3.34 8.70
C VAL A 99 4.98 1.95 8.05
N VAL A 100 3.88 1.64 7.36
CA VAL A 100 3.74 0.35 6.67
C VAL A 100 4.80 0.19 5.58
N TRP A 101 5.09 1.25 4.82
CA TRP A 101 6.13 1.23 3.78
C TRP A 101 7.53 0.97 4.34
N ILE A 102 7.88 1.53 5.49
CA ILE A 102 9.18 1.28 6.15
C ILE A 102 9.28 -0.17 6.67
N LEU A 103 8.16 -0.75 7.07
CA LEU A 103 8.11 -2.12 7.59
C LEU A 103 8.08 -3.20 6.50
N ALA A 104 7.74 -2.83 5.26
CA ALA A 104 7.57 -3.71 4.11
C ALA A 104 8.90 -3.98 3.38
#